data_AF-C5KSQ4-F1
#
_entry.id   AF-C5KSQ4-F1
#
_cell.length_a   1.000
_cell.length_b   1.000
_cell.length_c   1.000
_cell.angle_alpha   90.00
_cell.angle_beta   90.00
_cell.angle_gamma   90.00
#
_symmetry.space_group_name_H-M   'P 1'
#
loop_
_entity.id
_entity.type
_entity.pdbx_description
1 polymer ?
#
loop_
_entity_poly.entity_id
_entity_poly.type
_entity_poly.pdbx_seq_one_letter_code
_entity_poly.pdbx_strand_id
1 'polypeptide(L)'
;MEEEEDDEDEEEEEEEEEEEEEDDEEEEEEEEEEEEVKEDDEVVATYEGDWENGLKHGKGKLRIGNTVYDGEFKSGVIDGKGKMEWTKDGKTIEVYTGEWKMGLQHGRGVHIWYSPGAAGRHVMMMMNRYDGEWRDGKRQGRGTFYYGDGSIYTGGWDNNKKHGDGVMQDKDGHIYRCKLKTC
;
A
#
# COMPACT_ATOMS: atom_id res chain seq x y z
N MET A 1 43.09 -57.47 -30.75
CA MET A 1 42.88 -56.04 -30.93
C MET A 1 41.55 -55.93 -31.61
N GLU A 2 40.48 -56.29 -30.90
CA GLU A 2 39.91 -55.53 -29.75
C GLU A 2 39.39 -54.20 -30.27
N GLU A 3 38.17 -53.74 -30.01
CA GLU A 3 36.96 -54.17 -29.27
C GLU A 3 35.91 -53.14 -29.82
N GLU A 4 34.69 -53.54 -30.20
CA GLU A 4 33.45 -53.47 -29.38
C GLU A 4 33.24 -52.06 -28.79
N GLU A 5 32.10 -51.40 -29.06
CA GLU A 5 31.21 -50.67 -28.12
C GLU A 5 30.01 -50.16 -28.95
N ASP A 6 29.07 -51.09 -29.16
CA ASP A 6 27.64 -50.84 -29.40
C ASP A 6 26.95 -50.83 -28.01
N ASP A 7 25.74 -50.27 -27.92
CA ASP A 7 24.77 -50.42 -26.82
C ASP A 7 24.96 -49.61 -25.51
N GLU A 8 24.89 -48.27 -25.57
CA GLU A 8 24.70 -47.41 -24.37
C GLU A 8 23.47 -46.49 -24.42
N ASP A 9 22.62 -46.55 -25.46
CA ASP A 9 21.53 -45.56 -25.66
C ASP A 9 20.10 -46.13 -25.40
N GLU A 10 19.94 -47.36 -24.88
CA GLU A 10 18.60 -47.96 -24.61
C GLU A 10 18.39 -48.47 -23.16
N GLU A 11 19.38 -48.40 -22.26
CA GLU A 11 19.21 -48.80 -20.84
C GLU A 11 18.99 -47.62 -19.87
N GLU A 12 19.18 -46.36 -20.30
CA GLU A 12 18.94 -45.19 -19.42
C GLU A 12 17.46 -44.74 -19.37
N GLU A 13 16.58 -45.22 -20.26
CA GLU A 13 15.15 -44.85 -20.26
C GLU A 13 14.25 -45.81 -19.44
N GLU A 14 14.76 -46.95 -18.96
CA GLU A 14 13.97 -47.90 -18.13
C GLU A 14 14.27 -47.82 -16.61
N GLU A 15 15.32 -47.11 -16.18
CA GLU A 15 15.57 -46.83 -14.75
C GLU A 15 14.79 -45.61 -14.24
N GLU A 16 14.14 -44.83 -15.11
CA GLU A 16 13.36 -43.64 -14.75
C GLU A 16 11.90 -43.93 -14.31
N GLU A 17 11.40 -45.16 -14.40
CA GLU A 17 9.98 -45.48 -14.10
C GLU A 17 9.74 -46.39 -12.86
N GLU A 18 10.76 -46.90 -12.15
CA GLU A 18 10.55 -47.83 -11.00
C GLU A 18 10.97 -47.30 -9.61
N GLU A 19 11.44 -46.06 -9.46
CA GLU A 19 11.72 -45.46 -8.12
C GLU A 19 10.59 -44.53 -7.62
N GLU A 20 9.40 -44.55 -8.24
CA GLU A 20 8.27 -43.69 -7.85
C GLU A 20 7.40 -44.22 -6.68
N GLU A 21 7.63 -45.41 -6.15
CA GLU A 21 6.76 -45.97 -5.10
C GLU A 21 7.60 -46.70 -4.06
N GLU A 22 8.03 -46.05 -2.97
CA GLU A 22 8.07 -46.56 -1.58
C GLU A 22 8.61 -45.43 -0.66
N ASP A 23 8.02 -45.31 0.53
CA ASP A 23 8.40 -44.43 1.65
C ASP A 23 7.84 -42.98 1.65
N ASP A 24 6.54 -42.91 1.39
CA ASP A 24 5.60 -42.17 2.24
C ASP A 24 5.75 -42.62 3.71
N GLU A 25 5.65 -41.69 4.66
CA GLU A 25 5.60 -41.86 6.14
C GLU A 25 6.86 -41.48 6.95
N GLU A 26 7.33 -40.22 6.93
CA GLU A 26 7.96 -39.62 8.14
C GLU A 26 7.60 -38.13 8.32
N GLU A 27 6.54 -37.92 9.11
CA GLU A 27 6.38 -36.89 10.14
C GLU A 27 6.45 -35.40 9.72
N GLU A 28 5.35 -34.91 9.14
CA GLU A 28 4.96 -33.50 9.21
C GLU A 28 4.57 -33.15 10.66
N GLU A 29 5.54 -32.71 11.46
CA GLU A 29 5.26 -31.95 12.68
C GLU A 29 4.77 -30.55 12.27
N GLU A 30 3.46 -30.45 11.99
CA GLU A 30 2.75 -29.17 11.97
C GLU A 30 2.78 -28.59 13.40
N GLU A 31 3.78 -27.77 13.70
CA GLU A 31 3.71 -26.85 14.83
C GLU A 31 2.59 -25.85 14.51
N GLU A 32 1.38 -26.15 14.99
CA GLU A 32 0.30 -25.19 15.12
C GLU A 32 0.79 -24.06 16.04
N GLU A 33 1.36 -23.00 15.45
CA GLU A 33 1.54 -21.74 16.15
C GLU A 33 0.13 -21.26 16.56
N GLU A 34 -0.20 -21.45 17.84
CA GLU A 34 -1.39 -20.90 18.46
C GLU A 34 -1.41 -19.39 18.20
N GLU A 35 -2.20 -18.94 17.21
CA GLU A 35 -2.49 -17.51 17.07
C GLU A 35 -3.19 -17.07 18.35
N GLU A 36 -2.43 -16.43 19.25
CA GLU A 36 -2.99 -15.70 20.37
C GLU A 36 -4.03 -14.72 19.83
N VAL A 37 -5.31 -15.05 20.01
CA VAL A 37 -6.42 -14.15 19.78
C VAL A 37 -6.26 -13.01 20.78
N LYS A 38 -5.60 -11.94 20.35
CA LYS A 38 -5.43 -10.72 21.15
C LYS A 38 -6.82 -10.22 21.49
N GLU A 39 -7.10 -10.18 22.79
CA GLU A 39 -8.31 -9.64 23.38
C GLU A 39 -8.69 -8.32 22.72
N ASP A 40 -10.00 -8.10 22.50
CA ASP A 40 -10.57 -6.89 21.93
C ASP A 40 -10.09 -5.63 22.68
N ASP A 41 -8.96 -5.09 22.23
CA ASP A 41 -8.43 -3.80 22.69
C ASP A 41 -9.51 -2.74 22.41
N GLU A 42 -10.14 -2.26 23.48
CA GLU A 42 -11.10 -1.16 23.44
C GLU A 42 -10.50 -0.03 22.60
N VAL A 43 -11.08 0.22 21.41
CA VAL A 43 -10.60 1.30 20.53
C VAL A 43 -11.00 2.62 21.17
N VAL A 44 -10.15 3.12 22.07
CA VAL A 44 -10.35 4.40 22.73
C VAL A 44 -10.21 5.52 21.69
N ALA A 45 -11.28 6.30 21.53
CA ALA A 45 -11.28 7.50 20.72
C ALA A 45 -11.15 8.75 21.60
N THR A 46 -10.17 9.61 21.31
CA THR A 46 -10.03 10.90 21.99
C THR A 46 -10.19 12.05 21.02
N TYR A 47 -10.79 13.15 21.48
CA TYR A 47 -10.94 14.37 20.71
C TYR A 47 -10.61 15.57 21.57
N GLU A 48 -9.78 16.45 21.03
CA GLU A 48 -9.45 17.75 21.59
C GLU A 48 -9.68 18.80 20.51
N GLY A 49 -10.52 19.79 20.78
CA GLY A 49 -10.80 20.84 19.81
C GLY A 49 -12.10 21.56 20.08
N ASP A 50 -12.51 22.30 19.06
CA ASP A 50 -13.69 23.13 19.06
C ASP A 50 -14.98 22.26 19.02
N TRP A 51 -16.04 22.78 19.63
CA TRP A 51 -17.36 22.15 19.69
C TRP A 51 -18.44 23.18 19.34
N GLU A 52 -19.47 22.74 18.62
CA GLU A 52 -20.68 23.52 18.36
C GLU A 52 -21.91 22.63 18.51
N ASN A 53 -22.88 23.05 19.33
CA ASN A 53 -24.11 22.28 19.62
C ASN A 53 -23.85 20.83 20.08
N GLY A 54 -22.77 20.61 20.84
CA GLY A 54 -22.39 19.28 21.33
C GLY A 54 -21.72 18.38 20.27
N LEU A 55 -21.47 18.90 19.06
CA LEU A 55 -20.78 18.19 17.99
C LEU A 55 -19.39 18.79 17.77
N LYS A 56 -18.43 17.96 17.34
CA LYS A 56 -17.10 18.41 16.88
C LYS A 56 -17.29 19.40 15.74
N HIS A 57 -16.75 20.60 15.85
CA HIS A 57 -16.92 21.65 14.84
C HIS A 57 -15.75 22.61 14.94
N GLY A 58 -15.20 23.10 13.83
CA GLY A 58 -14.06 24.00 13.85
C GLY A 58 -12.76 23.21 13.78
N LYS A 59 -11.72 23.61 14.51
CA LYS A 59 -10.44 22.90 14.50
C LYS A 59 -10.38 21.88 15.63
N GLY A 60 -9.78 20.73 15.36
CA GLY A 60 -9.56 19.72 16.39
C GLY A 60 -8.60 18.62 15.97
N LYS A 61 -8.21 17.83 16.97
CA LYS A 61 -7.40 16.63 16.83
C LYS A 61 -8.20 15.44 17.33
N LEU A 62 -8.36 14.44 16.48
CA LEU A 62 -9.04 13.19 16.76
C LEU A 62 -8.04 12.06 16.70
N ARG A 63 -7.99 11.22 17.73
CA ARG A 63 -7.25 9.96 17.73
C ARG A 63 -8.23 8.82 17.89
N ILE A 64 -8.10 7.81 17.04
CA ILE A 64 -8.89 6.57 17.08
C ILE A 64 -7.92 5.42 16.80
N GLY A 65 -7.62 4.61 17.83
CA GLY A 65 -6.61 3.55 17.72
C GLY A 65 -5.29 4.08 17.14
N ASN A 66 -4.87 3.49 16.02
CA ASN A 66 -3.64 3.84 15.28
C ASN A 66 -3.79 4.99 14.28
N THR A 67 -4.90 5.73 14.32
CA THR A 67 -5.18 6.81 13.38
C THR A 67 -5.25 8.16 14.12
N VAL A 68 -4.60 9.18 13.56
CA VAL A 68 -4.65 10.56 14.06
C VAL A 68 -5.09 11.49 12.95
N TYR A 69 -6.15 12.24 13.20
CA TYR A 69 -6.56 13.37 12.38
C TYR A 69 -6.29 14.69 13.11
N ASP A 70 -5.74 15.66 12.41
CA ASP A 70 -5.58 17.05 12.85
C ASP A 70 -6.12 17.97 11.75
N GLY A 71 -7.23 18.65 12.01
CA GLY A 71 -7.86 19.49 11.00
C GLY A 71 -9.24 19.99 11.36
N GLU A 72 -10.01 20.28 10.32
CA GLU A 72 -11.32 20.89 10.41
C GLU A 72 -12.43 19.83 10.54
N PHE A 73 -13.46 20.19 11.31
CA PHE A 73 -14.67 19.44 11.55
C PHE A 73 -15.89 20.32 11.27
N LYS A 74 -16.96 19.70 10.78
CA LYS A 74 -18.26 20.33 10.61
C LYS A 74 -19.37 19.39 11.05
N SER A 75 -20.18 19.81 12.02
CA SER A 75 -21.32 19.02 12.51
C SER A 75 -20.96 17.57 12.88
N GLY A 76 -19.81 17.38 13.53
CA GLY A 76 -19.35 16.09 14.04
C GLY A 76 -18.47 15.29 13.07
N VAL A 77 -18.39 15.67 11.80
CA VAL A 77 -17.61 14.94 10.77
C VAL A 77 -16.36 15.71 10.37
N ILE A 78 -15.34 14.97 9.94
CA ILE A 78 -14.14 15.52 9.30
C ILE A 78 -14.55 16.18 7.97
N ASP A 79 -14.39 17.49 7.87
CA ASP A 79 -14.83 18.28 6.70
C ASP A 79 -14.05 19.59 6.67
N GLY A 80 -13.51 19.96 5.50
CA GLY A 80 -12.58 21.07 5.35
C GLY A 80 -11.14 20.61 5.16
N LYS A 81 -10.16 21.29 5.75
CA LYS A 81 -8.73 20.96 5.58
C LYS A 81 -8.19 20.19 6.79
N GLY A 82 -7.30 19.22 6.53
CA GLY A 82 -6.67 18.47 7.61
C GLY A 82 -5.59 17.50 7.16
N LYS A 83 -4.90 16.95 8.15
CA LYS A 83 -3.88 15.91 8.03
C LYS A 83 -4.34 14.65 8.77
N MET A 84 -4.30 13.52 8.08
CA MET A 84 -4.49 12.20 8.66
C MET A 84 -3.17 11.43 8.64
N GLU A 85 -2.85 10.77 9.74
CA GLU A 85 -1.69 9.90 9.91
C GLU A 85 -2.18 8.52 10.35
N TRP A 86 -1.77 7.49 9.62
CA TRP A 86 -2.01 6.10 9.96
C TRP A 86 -0.71 5.47 10.44
N THR A 87 -0.73 4.86 11.61
CA THR A 87 0.44 4.21 12.21
C THR A 87 0.30 2.70 12.24
N LYS A 88 1.43 1.98 12.18
CA LYS A 88 1.53 0.56 12.47
C LYS A 88 2.76 0.36 13.36
N ASP A 89 2.61 -0.36 14.46
CA ASP A 89 3.68 -0.61 15.45
C ASP A 89 4.36 0.69 15.94
N GLY A 90 3.55 1.72 16.19
CA GLY A 90 4.02 3.05 16.63
C GLY A 90 4.71 3.89 15.54
N LYS A 91 4.77 3.43 14.29
CA LYS A 91 5.42 4.13 13.17
C LYS A 91 4.38 4.62 12.16
N THR A 92 4.48 5.87 11.73
CA THR A 92 3.63 6.41 10.66
C THR A 92 3.96 5.72 9.34
N ILE A 93 2.98 5.03 8.76
CA ILE A 93 3.09 4.33 7.48
C ILE A 93 2.39 5.08 6.35
N GLU A 94 1.38 5.88 6.65
CA GLU A 94 0.70 6.71 5.66
C GLU A 94 0.35 8.08 6.22
N VAL A 95 0.42 9.09 5.36
CA VAL A 95 -0.01 10.46 5.67
C VAL A 95 -0.82 10.99 4.50
N TYR A 96 -2.01 11.52 4.79
CA TYR A 96 -2.74 12.35 3.84
C TYR A 96 -2.84 13.77 4.39
N THR A 97 -2.53 14.77 3.58
CA THR A 97 -2.76 16.19 3.89
C THR A 97 -3.52 16.82 2.74
N GLY A 98 -4.70 17.38 3.01
CA GLY A 98 -5.52 17.95 1.96
C GLY A 98 -6.90 18.35 2.42
N GLU A 99 -7.79 18.45 1.44
CA GLU A 99 -9.21 18.69 1.67
C GLU A 99 -9.94 17.38 1.97
N TRP A 100 -11.02 17.53 2.74
CA TRP A 100 -11.88 16.48 3.25
C TRP A 100 -13.33 16.90 3.09
N LYS A 101 -14.19 15.93 2.79
CA LYS A 101 -15.63 16.13 2.71
C LYS A 101 -16.33 14.90 3.25
N MET A 102 -17.19 15.07 4.25
CA MET A 102 -17.92 13.94 4.86
C MET A 102 -17.00 12.78 5.29
N GLY A 103 -15.81 13.09 5.83
CA GLY A 103 -14.82 12.11 6.28
C GLY A 103 -13.96 11.47 5.20
N LEU A 104 -14.14 11.83 3.93
CA LEU A 104 -13.38 11.28 2.81
C LEU A 104 -12.40 12.31 2.22
N GLN A 105 -11.25 11.84 1.72
CA GLN A 105 -10.34 12.67 0.95
C GLN A 105 -11.08 13.26 -0.26
N HIS A 106 -10.96 14.56 -0.45
CA HIS A 106 -11.65 15.31 -1.49
C HIS A 106 -10.77 16.48 -1.97
N GLY A 107 -11.14 17.15 -3.07
CA GLY A 107 -10.46 18.37 -3.52
C GLY A 107 -8.98 18.13 -3.85
N ARG A 108 -8.08 19.01 -3.41
CA ARG A 108 -6.63 18.83 -3.56
C ARG A 108 -6.01 18.20 -2.32
N GLY A 109 -5.11 17.26 -2.52
CA GLY A 109 -4.42 16.60 -1.41
C GLY A 109 -3.15 15.87 -1.82
N VAL A 110 -2.29 15.66 -0.83
CA VAL A 110 -1.04 14.90 -0.93
C VAL A 110 -1.13 13.68 -0.04
N HIS A 111 -0.92 12.49 -0.61
CA HIS A 111 -0.84 11.23 0.12
C HIS A 111 0.58 10.68 -0.01
N ILE A 112 1.18 10.35 1.12
CA ILE A 112 2.51 9.78 1.24
C ILE A 112 2.38 8.40 1.87
N TRP A 113 3.00 7.42 1.23
CA TRP A 113 3.18 6.07 1.76
C TRP A 113 4.64 5.89 2.16
N TYR A 114 4.87 5.49 3.40
CA TYR A 114 6.19 5.16 3.94
C TYR A 114 6.39 3.65 3.95
N SER A 115 7.64 3.22 3.83
CA SER A 115 8.05 1.84 4.09
C SER A 115 9.25 1.83 5.04
N PRO A 116 9.49 0.70 5.75
CA PRO A 116 10.78 0.49 6.39
C PRO A 116 11.91 0.76 5.39
N GLY A 117 12.95 1.47 5.81
CA GLY A 117 14.18 1.57 5.03
C GLY A 117 14.88 0.21 4.91
N ALA A 118 15.91 0.12 4.08
CA ALA A 118 16.74 -1.08 3.94
C ALA A 118 17.13 -1.67 5.31
N ALA A 119 17.10 -3.00 5.40
CA ALA A 119 17.23 -3.78 6.64
C ALA A 119 18.31 -3.19 7.58
N GLY A 120 17.89 -2.84 8.80
CA GLY A 120 18.75 -2.24 9.83
C GLY A 120 18.66 -0.70 9.96
N ARG A 121 18.06 0.01 9.01
CA ARG A 121 17.82 1.46 9.17
C ARG A 121 16.50 1.72 9.88
N HIS A 122 16.57 2.27 11.09
CA HIS A 122 15.42 2.76 11.87
C HIS A 122 14.72 4.01 11.28
N VAL A 123 14.87 4.24 9.97
CA VAL A 123 14.35 5.42 9.28
C VAL A 123 13.30 4.96 8.27
N MET A 124 12.06 5.41 8.44
CA MET A 124 11.00 5.24 7.45
C MET A 124 11.35 6.05 6.20
N MET A 125 11.32 5.41 5.04
CA MET A 125 11.56 6.06 3.76
C MET A 125 10.23 6.33 3.07
N MET A 126 10.11 7.49 2.43
CA MET A 126 8.98 7.77 1.54
C MET A 126 9.05 6.78 0.37
N MET A 127 8.13 5.83 0.35
CA MET A 127 8.04 4.81 -0.69
C MET A 127 7.23 5.32 -1.87
N ASN A 128 6.07 5.94 -1.64
CA ASN A 128 5.30 6.56 -2.72
C ASN A 128 4.73 7.90 -2.29
N ARG A 129 4.47 8.78 -3.25
CA ARG A 129 3.72 10.03 -3.01
C ARG A 129 2.77 10.31 -4.16
N TYR A 130 1.54 10.68 -3.86
CA TYR A 130 0.60 11.25 -4.80
C TYR A 130 0.32 12.71 -4.43
N ASP A 131 0.37 13.61 -5.40
CA ASP A 131 -0.01 15.01 -5.28
C ASP A 131 -1.02 15.33 -6.37
N GLY A 132 -2.28 15.53 -6.01
CA GLY A 132 -3.31 15.71 -7.02
C GLY A 132 -4.70 15.93 -6.49
N GLU A 133 -5.65 15.75 -7.39
CA GLU A 133 -7.08 15.83 -7.11
C GLU A 133 -7.61 14.50 -6.53
N TRP A 134 -8.61 14.63 -5.68
CA TRP A 134 -9.29 13.57 -4.95
C TRP A 134 -10.80 13.76 -5.01
N ARG A 135 -11.53 12.64 -5.11
CA ARG A 135 -12.99 12.61 -4.99
C ARG A 135 -13.40 11.32 -4.29
N ASP A 136 -14.12 11.48 -3.19
CA ASP A 136 -14.73 10.40 -2.41
C ASP A 136 -13.70 9.30 -2.05
N GLY A 137 -12.55 9.72 -1.54
CA GLY A 137 -11.47 8.83 -1.11
C GLY A 137 -10.61 8.25 -2.26
N LYS A 138 -10.86 8.66 -3.50
CA LYS A 138 -10.14 8.14 -4.68
C LYS A 138 -9.37 9.27 -5.38
N ARG A 139 -8.17 8.95 -5.88
CA ARG A 139 -7.44 9.81 -6.80
C ARG A 139 -8.29 10.00 -8.06
N GLN A 140 -8.49 11.25 -8.44
CA GLN A 140 -9.36 11.69 -9.52
C GLN A 140 -8.71 12.88 -10.24
N GLY A 141 -9.14 13.22 -11.45
CA GLY A 141 -8.72 14.47 -12.10
C GLY A 141 -7.24 14.45 -12.46
N ARG A 142 -6.50 15.53 -12.18
CA ARG A 142 -5.06 15.61 -12.48
C ARG A 142 -4.22 15.39 -11.23
N GLY A 143 -3.13 14.64 -11.39
CA GLY A 143 -2.19 14.39 -10.31
C GLY A 143 -0.83 13.87 -10.79
N THR A 144 0.14 13.99 -9.89
CA THR A 144 1.49 13.44 -10.05
C THR A 144 1.72 12.37 -9.00
N PHE A 145 2.20 11.21 -9.44
CA PHE A 145 2.60 10.10 -8.58
C PHE A 145 4.10 9.89 -8.69
N TYR A 146 4.78 9.93 -7.55
CA TYR A 146 6.20 9.68 -7.37
C TYR A 146 6.34 8.27 -6.80
N TYR A 147 7.07 7.42 -7.51
CA TYR A 147 7.32 6.03 -7.11
C TYR A 147 8.63 5.93 -6.32
N GLY A 148 8.74 4.88 -5.52
CA GLY A 148 9.90 4.64 -4.66
C GLY A 148 11.18 4.32 -5.41
N ASP A 149 11.06 3.87 -6.66
CA ASP A 149 12.18 3.66 -7.58
C ASP A 149 12.70 4.97 -8.22
N GLY A 150 12.05 6.10 -7.94
CA GLY A 150 12.37 7.42 -8.51
C GLY A 150 11.61 7.76 -9.78
N SER A 151 10.81 6.85 -10.34
CA SER A 151 9.96 7.15 -11.48
C SER A 151 8.81 8.10 -11.11
N ILE A 152 8.29 8.84 -12.09
CA ILE A 152 7.27 9.86 -11.90
C ILE A 152 6.21 9.75 -12.99
N TYR A 153 4.94 9.66 -12.61
CA TYR A 153 3.82 9.79 -13.54
C TYR A 153 3.06 11.09 -13.29
N THR A 154 2.88 11.93 -14.31
CA THR A 154 2.01 13.10 -14.27
C THR A 154 0.92 12.97 -15.34
N GLY A 155 -0.34 12.96 -14.94
CA GLY A 155 -1.44 12.78 -15.89
C GLY A 155 -2.81 12.77 -15.25
N GLY A 156 -3.78 12.26 -16.01
CA GLY A 156 -5.14 12.05 -15.53
C GLY A 156 -5.27 10.83 -14.63
N TRP A 157 -6.30 10.87 -13.78
CA TRP A 157 -6.71 9.86 -12.83
C TRP A 157 -8.23 9.72 -12.82
N ASP A 158 -8.71 8.49 -12.82
CA ASP A 158 -10.12 8.16 -12.62
C ASP A 158 -10.21 6.94 -11.71
N ASN A 159 -10.89 7.09 -10.56
CA ASN A 159 -11.09 6.01 -9.59
C ASN A 159 -9.80 5.26 -9.22
N ASN A 160 -8.76 6.00 -8.80
CA ASN A 160 -7.42 5.46 -8.47
C ASN A 160 -6.61 4.87 -9.63
N LYS A 161 -7.14 4.87 -10.86
CA LYS A 161 -6.43 4.38 -12.05
C LYS A 161 -5.90 5.56 -12.87
N LYS A 162 -4.71 5.42 -13.44
CA LYS A 162 -4.18 6.37 -14.42
C LYS A 162 -5.13 6.42 -15.62
N HIS A 163 -5.44 7.61 -16.11
CA HIS A 163 -6.44 7.82 -17.15
C HIS A 163 -6.07 8.99 -18.07
N GLY A 164 -6.57 8.96 -19.32
CA GLY A 164 -6.39 10.04 -20.28
C GLY A 164 -4.94 10.18 -20.75
N ASP A 165 -4.54 11.42 -21.05
CA ASP A 165 -3.17 11.75 -21.41
C ASP A 165 -2.29 11.90 -20.16
N GLY A 166 -1.07 11.35 -20.22
CA GLY A 166 -0.08 11.45 -19.16
C GLY A 166 1.35 11.36 -19.67
N VAL A 167 2.29 11.66 -18.79
CA VAL A 167 3.73 11.56 -19.02
C VAL A 167 4.33 10.73 -17.90
N MET A 168 5.08 9.69 -18.26
CA MET A 168 5.91 8.91 -17.35
C MET A 168 7.36 9.31 -17.56
N GLN A 169 8.07 9.56 -16.47
CA GLN A 169 9.52 9.63 -16.41
C GLN A 169 10.00 8.40 -15.65
N ASP A 170 10.86 7.57 -16.25
CA ASP A 170 11.47 6.44 -15.53
C ASP A 170 12.59 6.91 -14.58
N LYS A 171 13.14 5.99 -13.79
CA LYS A 171 14.21 6.26 -12.83
C LYS A 171 15.51 6.79 -13.47
N ASP A 172 15.70 6.53 -14.77
CA ASP A 172 16.88 6.95 -15.54
C ASP A 172 16.63 8.30 -16.26
N GLY A 173 15.41 8.84 -16.13
CA GLY A 173 15.00 10.13 -16.65
C GLY A 173 14.40 10.08 -18.06
N HIS A 174 14.20 8.92 -18.67
CA HIS A 174 13.56 8.82 -19.98
C HIS A 174 12.07 9.14 -19.87
N ILE A 175 11.56 9.85 -20.88
CA ILE A 175 10.20 10.40 -20.89
C ILE A 175 9.34 9.65 -21.91
N TYR A 176 8.20 9.14 -21.45
CA TYR A 176 7.21 8.42 -22.25
C TYR A 176 5.86 9.12 -22.18
N ARG A 177 5.22 9.35 -23.33
CA ARG A 177 3.84 9.83 -23.37
C ARG A 177 2.88 8.66 -23.33
N CYS A 178 1.95 8.68 -22.38
CA CYS A 178 0.93 7.65 -22.23
C CYS A 178 -0.42 8.20 -22.69
N LYS A 179 -1.15 7.39 -23.47
CA LYS A 179 -2.57 7.62 -23.75
C LYS A 179 -3.36 6.42 -23.22
N LEU A 180 -3.96 6.60 -22.05
CA LEU A 180 -4.73 5.56 -21.37
C LEU A 180 -6.21 5.81 -21.64
N LYS A 181 -6.83 4.94 -22.43
CA LYS A 181 -8.28 4.95 -22.61
C LYS A 181 -8.92 4.13 -21.48
N THR A 182 -10.05 4.61 -20.95
CA THR A 182 -11.00 3.77 -20.23
C THR A 182 -11.42 2.63 -21.15
N CYS A 183 -11.25 1.38 -20.71
CA CYS A 183 -12.00 0.26 -21.27
C CYS A 183 -13.47 0.39 -20.84
#